data_AF-A0A812PQE9-F1
#
_entry.id   AF-A0A812PQE9-F1
#
_cell.length_a   1.000
_cell.length_b   1.000
_cell.length_c   1.000
_cell.angle_alpha   90.00
_cell.angle_beta   90.00
_cell.angle_gamma   90.00
#
_symmetry.space_group_name_H-M   'P 1'
#
loop_
_entity.id
_entity.type
_entity.pdbx_description
1 polymer ?
#
loop_
_entity_poly.entity_id
_entity_poly.type
_entity_poly.pdbx_seq_one_letter_code
_entity_poly.pdbx_strand_id
1 'polypeptide(L)'
;MMFAKRAELLLKLKKPCACIADCNAALKINPDSGKAYRVRGKAHRLLGHWEQAHQDLAESQKLDFDDDTAELQKLVDSKYKKIAERKNQERLRSEQRKEKERRRRKEEAQRAYEEAKKQPSPGAGYGGFPGGGFPGGFPGMPGGMPGGMPGMPGIDSSMLSGIMSDPELMQAFSDPKMAAAMQDIMSNPGNIAKYQNDPDVMNLINKVMGAFSKFGGGMPGGMPGGMPGGFGAAGGGSGSAGASAGPTVEEVPEATNVDEVD
;
A
#
# COMPACT_ATOMS: atom_id res chain seq x y z
N MET A 1 32.95 -9.51 20.98
CA MET A 1 32.50 -10.62 21.86
C MET A 1 31.61 -10.19 23.06
N MET A 2 31.17 -8.93 23.21
CA MET A 2 30.38 -8.50 24.38
C MET A 2 28.89 -8.90 24.33
N PHE A 3 28.21 -8.76 23.18
CA PHE A 3 26.75 -8.91 23.10
C PHE A 3 26.25 -10.34 23.36
N ALA A 4 26.88 -11.37 22.78
CA ALA A 4 26.43 -12.76 22.96
C ALA A 4 26.57 -13.25 24.42
N LYS A 5 27.63 -12.83 25.12
CA LYS A 5 27.80 -13.15 26.55
C LYS A 5 26.79 -12.41 27.42
N ARG A 6 26.53 -11.13 27.13
CA ARG A 6 25.52 -10.34 27.85
C ARG A 6 24.11 -10.90 27.64
N ALA A 7 23.76 -11.30 26.41
CA ALA A 7 22.49 -11.96 26.10
C ALA A 7 22.27 -13.21 26.96
N GLU A 8 23.29 -14.06 27.12
CA GLU A 8 23.19 -15.26 27.94
C GLU A 8 22.93 -14.94 29.43
N LEU A 9 23.58 -13.91 29.98
CA LEU A 9 23.30 -13.44 31.34
C LEU A 9 21.87 -12.88 31.46
N LEU A 10 21.42 -12.11 30.48
CA LEU A 10 20.05 -11.58 30.45
C LEU A 10 19.00 -12.69 30.39
N LEU A 11 19.29 -13.79 29.68
CA LEU A 11 18.43 -14.97 29.65
C LEU A 11 18.34 -15.63 31.04
N LYS A 12 19.47 -15.78 31.76
CA LYS A 12 19.50 -16.28 33.14
C LYS A 12 18.72 -15.37 34.10
N LEU A 13 18.78 -14.06 33.88
CA LEU A 13 18.02 -13.06 34.62
C LEU A 13 16.54 -12.97 34.21
N LYS A 14 16.04 -13.85 33.33
CA LYS A 14 14.66 -13.85 32.83
C LYS A 14 14.24 -12.51 32.22
N LYS A 15 15.16 -11.82 31.53
CA LYS A 15 14.90 -10.58 30.77
C LYS A 15 14.92 -10.87 29.25
N PRO A 16 13.92 -11.58 28.71
CA PRO A 16 13.95 -12.08 27.33
C PRO A 16 13.95 -10.97 26.27
N CYS A 17 13.26 -9.84 26.49
CA CYS A 17 13.24 -8.75 25.50
C CYS A 17 14.62 -8.10 25.34
N ALA A 18 15.31 -7.82 26.44
CA ALA A 18 16.68 -7.29 26.42
C ALA A 18 17.66 -8.32 25.83
N CYS A 19 17.48 -9.60 26.17
CA CYS A 19 18.26 -10.69 25.59
C CYS A 19 18.13 -10.74 24.06
N ILE A 20 16.92 -10.61 23.52
CA ILE A 20 16.69 -10.61 22.07
C ILE A 20 17.39 -9.42 21.41
N ALA A 21 17.33 -8.23 22.01
CA ALA A 21 18.02 -7.06 21.48
C ALA A 21 19.54 -7.28 21.37
N ASP A 22 20.14 -7.88 22.40
CA ASP A 22 21.56 -8.23 22.39
C ASP A 22 21.90 -9.34 21.39
N CYS A 23 21.05 -10.35 21.26
CA CYS A 23 21.23 -11.37 20.23
C CYS A 23 21.15 -10.78 18.83
N ASN A 24 20.24 -9.84 18.58
CA ASN A 24 20.15 -9.15 17.30
C ASN A 24 21.40 -8.32 17.01
N ALA A 25 21.94 -7.63 18.01
CA ALA A 25 23.22 -6.93 17.87
C ALA A 25 24.39 -7.90 17.62
N ALA A 26 24.39 -9.06 18.29
CA ALA A 26 25.41 -10.09 18.09
C ALA A 26 25.36 -10.67 16.66
N LEU A 27 24.16 -10.97 16.15
CA LEU A 27 23.95 -11.54 14.81
C LEU A 27 24.23 -10.53 13.69
N LYS A 28 24.06 -9.22 13.93
CA LYS A 28 24.52 -8.19 12.98
C LYS A 28 26.04 -8.19 12.80
N ILE A 29 26.78 -8.55 13.84
CA ILE A 29 28.25 -8.58 13.82
C ILE A 29 28.76 -9.93 13.31
N ASN A 30 28.13 -11.03 13.75
CA ASN A 30 28.42 -12.37 13.29
C ASN A 30 27.11 -13.11 12.95
N PRO A 31 26.70 -13.07 11.66
CA PRO A 31 25.47 -13.72 11.19
C PRO A 31 25.46 -15.23 11.37
N ASP A 32 26.62 -15.88 11.45
CA ASP A 32 26.77 -17.34 11.53
C ASP A 32 26.98 -17.82 12.97
N SER A 33 26.61 -17.01 13.95
CA SER A 33 26.75 -17.38 15.36
C SER A 33 25.62 -18.31 15.81
N GLY A 34 25.88 -19.63 15.76
CA GLY A 34 24.96 -20.65 16.29
C GLY A 34 24.54 -20.39 17.74
N LYS A 35 25.49 -19.98 18.60
CA LYS A 35 25.19 -19.56 19.98
C LYS A 35 24.21 -18.39 20.07
N ALA A 36 24.34 -17.36 19.23
CA ALA A 36 23.44 -16.21 19.28
C ALA A 36 22.02 -16.59 18.86
N TYR A 37 21.87 -17.41 17.82
CA TYR A 37 20.57 -17.98 17.45
C TYR A 37 19.98 -18.84 18.57
N ARG A 38 20.76 -19.73 19.18
CA ARG A 38 20.31 -20.57 20.30
C ARG A 38 19.74 -19.75 21.45
N VAL A 39 20.49 -18.74 21.89
CA VAL A 39 20.10 -17.88 23.02
C VAL A 39 18.86 -17.04 22.65
N ARG A 40 18.78 -16.54 21.40
CA ARG A 40 17.60 -15.81 20.91
C ARG A 40 16.36 -16.70 20.84
N GLY A 41 16.49 -17.93 20.34
CA GLY A 41 15.42 -18.93 20.30
C GLY A 41 14.91 -19.31 21.69
N LYS A 42 15.82 -19.48 22.66
CA LYS A 42 15.47 -19.68 24.09
C LYS A 42 14.68 -18.49 24.65
N ALA A 43 15.08 -17.25 24.34
CA ALA A 43 14.38 -16.05 24.77
C ALA A 43 12.99 -15.90 24.13
N HIS A 44 12.86 -16.17 22.82
CA HIS A 44 11.58 -16.17 22.13
C HIS A 44 10.61 -17.22 22.69
N ARG A 45 11.12 -18.39 23.07
CA ARG A 45 10.32 -19.41 23.76
C ARG A 45 9.75 -18.89 25.08
N LEU A 46 10.54 -18.16 25.89
CA LEU A 46 10.06 -17.59 27.15
C LEU A 46 8.93 -16.55 26.94
N LEU A 47 8.89 -15.89 25.80
CA LEU A 47 7.84 -14.95 25.41
C LEU A 47 6.63 -15.63 24.73
N GLY A 48 6.69 -16.94 24.47
CA GLY A 48 5.66 -17.64 23.70
C GLY A 48 5.69 -17.33 22.19
N HIS A 49 6.78 -16.75 21.69
CA HIS A 49 7.00 -16.49 20.27
C HIS A 49 7.48 -17.77 19.57
N TRP A 50 6.57 -18.75 19.44
CA TRP A 50 6.90 -20.11 19.01
C TRP A 50 7.45 -20.19 17.58
N GLU A 51 6.97 -19.34 16.66
CA GLU A 51 7.44 -19.32 15.27
C GLU A 51 8.89 -18.84 15.16
N GLN A 52 9.20 -17.71 15.81
CA GLN A 52 10.57 -17.18 15.86
C GLN A 52 11.51 -18.12 16.62
N ALA A 53 11.04 -18.70 17.73
CA ALA A 53 11.80 -19.70 18.47
C ALA A 53 12.14 -20.93 17.62
N HIS A 54 11.19 -21.43 16.83
CA HIS A 54 11.40 -22.59 15.94
C HIS A 54 12.50 -22.29 14.91
N GLN A 55 12.41 -21.13 14.25
CA GLN A 55 13.39 -20.71 13.25
C GLN A 55 14.79 -20.56 13.83
N ASP A 56 14.92 -19.85 14.96
CA ASP A 56 16.21 -19.61 15.59
C ASP A 56 16.86 -20.89 16.10
N LEU A 57 16.08 -21.80 16.69
CA LEU A 57 16.62 -23.09 17.16
C LEU A 57 17.02 -23.98 15.98
N ALA A 58 16.27 -23.96 14.88
CA ALA A 58 16.63 -24.69 13.67
C ALA A 58 17.92 -24.17 13.03
N GLU A 59 18.08 -22.84 12.91
CA GLU A 59 19.34 -22.26 12.39
C GLU A 59 20.52 -22.51 13.33
N SER A 60 20.30 -22.42 14.65
CA SER A 60 21.33 -22.79 15.61
C SER A 60 21.84 -24.21 15.39
N GLN A 61 20.95 -25.20 15.25
CA GLN A 61 21.34 -26.60 15.11
C GLN A 61 22.05 -26.91 13.81
N LYS A 62 21.77 -26.15 12.74
CA LYS A 62 22.51 -26.27 11.47
C LYS A 62 23.95 -25.77 11.60
N LEU A 63 24.18 -24.73 12.41
CA LEU A 63 25.48 -24.09 12.56
C LEU A 63 26.35 -24.75 13.63
N ASP A 64 25.75 -25.07 14.78
CA ASP A 64 26.41 -25.64 15.95
C ASP A 64 25.44 -26.59 16.66
N PHE A 65 25.65 -27.89 16.44
CA PHE A 65 24.78 -28.93 16.96
C PHE A 65 24.97 -29.09 18.47
N ASP A 66 23.86 -29.17 19.20
CA ASP A 66 23.87 -29.22 20.67
C ASP A 66 22.66 -30.03 21.19
N ASP A 67 22.93 -31.10 21.93
CA ASP A 67 21.90 -32.07 22.37
C ASP A 67 20.83 -31.43 23.26
N ASP A 68 21.22 -30.58 24.22
CA ASP A 68 20.29 -29.86 25.11
C ASP A 68 19.30 -28.99 24.30
N THR A 69 19.76 -28.48 23.17
CA THR A 69 18.97 -27.62 22.29
C THR A 69 18.03 -28.45 21.41
N ALA A 70 18.36 -29.71 21.12
CA ALA A 70 17.52 -30.60 20.34
C ALA A 70 16.25 -31.00 21.10
N GLU A 71 16.32 -31.23 22.41
CA GLU A 71 15.13 -31.48 23.24
C GLU A 71 14.21 -30.27 23.29
N LEU A 72 14.80 -29.08 23.47
CA LEU A 72 14.05 -27.84 23.44
C LEU A 72 13.34 -27.62 22.10
N GLN A 73 14.02 -27.93 21.00
CA GLN A 73 13.48 -27.82 19.66
C GLN A 73 12.24 -28.71 19.48
N LYS A 74 12.25 -29.96 19.96
CA LYS A 74 11.06 -30.84 19.90
C LYS A 74 9.81 -30.21 20.54
N LEU A 75 9.97 -29.57 21.71
CA LEU A 75 8.86 -28.86 22.37
C LEU A 75 8.35 -27.69 21.51
N VAL A 76 9.26 -26.89 20.99
CA VAL A 76 8.95 -25.72 20.16
C VAL A 76 8.28 -26.14 18.85
N ASP A 77 8.77 -27.21 18.21
CA ASP A 77 8.23 -27.78 16.98
C ASP A 77 6.78 -28.23 17.15
N SER A 78 6.46 -28.88 18.28
CA SER A 78 5.08 -29.28 18.59
C SER A 78 4.14 -28.08 18.67
N LYS A 79 4.56 -26.99 19.33
CA LYS A 79 3.76 -25.76 19.41
C LYS A 79 3.67 -25.04 18.07
N TYR A 80 4.78 -24.97 17.34
CA TYR A 80 4.85 -24.38 16.00
C TYR A 80 3.91 -25.09 15.03
N LYS A 81 3.94 -26.43 14.97
CA LYS A 81 3.06 -27.23 14.09
C LYS A 81 1.58 -26.93 14.34
N LYS A 82 1.15 -26.89 15.59
CA LYS A 82 -0.25 -26.55 15.94
C LYS A 82 -0.65 -25.14 15.49
N ILE A 83 0.26 -24.17 15.60
CA ILE A 83 0.02 -22.79 15.16
C ILE A 83 -0.03 -22.73 13.62
N ALA A 84 0.92 -23.38 12.95
CA ALA A 84 1.01 -23.44 11.50
C ALA A 84 -0.22 -24.13 10.88
N GLU A 85 -0.66 -25.24 11.45
CA GLU A 85 -1.88 -25.96 11.04
C GLU A 85 -3.12 -25.08 11.16
N ARG A 86 -3.28 -24.38 12.29
CA ARG A 86 -4.41 -23.44 12.49
C ARG A 86 -4.38 -22.32 11.45
N LYS A 87 -3.23 -21.68 11.25
CA LYS A 87 -3.06 -20.62 10.24
C LYS A 87 -3.37 -21.12 8.83
N ASN A 88 -2.94 -22.35 8.49
CA ASN A 88 -3.22 -22.95 7.18
C ASN A 88 -4.72 -23.24 6.99
N GLN A 89 -5.38 -23.79 8.02
CA GLN A 89 -6.82 -24.02 8.00
C GLN A 89 -7.63 -22.72 7.84
N GLU A 90 -7.24 -21.66 8.54
CA GLU A 90 -7.88 -20.34 8.43
C GLU A 90 -7.69 -19.74 7.04
N ARG A 91 -6.49 -19.83 6.46
CA ARG A 91 -6.21 -19.38 5.08
C ARG A 91 -7.10 -20.13 4.08
N LEU A 92 -7.11 -21.46 4.15
CA LEU A 92 -7.92 -22.29 3.26
C LEU A 92 -9.41 -21.95 3.38
N ARG A 93 -9.93 -21.77 4.60
CA ARG A 93 -11.32 -21.36 4.83
C ARG A 93 -11.60 -19.96 4.26
N SER A 94 -10.67 -19.02 4.41
CA SER A 94 -10.81 -17.68 3.82
C SER A 94 -10.80 -17.70 2.30
N GLU A 95 -9.94 -18.51 1.69
CA GLU A 95 -9.84 -18.66 0.24
C GLU A 95 -11.09 -19.28 -0.33
N GLN A 96 -11.60 -20.35 0.28
CA GLN A 96 -12.87 -20.98 -0.11
C GLN A 96 -14.06 -20.02 0.00
N ARG A 97 -14.09 -19.15 1.02
CA ARG A 97 -15.13 -18.12 1.14
C ARG A 97 -15.04 -17.10 -0.01
N LYS A 98 -13.85 -16.57 -0.28
CA LYS A 98 -13.62 -15.63 -1.39
C LYS A 98 -13.95 -16.26 -2.74
N GLU A 99 -13.61 -17.53 -2.93
CA GLU A 99 -13.92 -18.25 -4.17
C GLU A 99 -15.43 -18.47 -4.35
N LYS A 100 -16.14 -18.90 -3.30
CA LYS A 100 -17.60 -19.04 -3.32
C LYS A 100 -18.29 -17.70 -3.62
N GLU A 101 -17.82 -16.61 -3.02
CA GLU A 101 -18.33 -15.26 -3.27
C GLU A 101 -18.07 -14.82 -4.72
N ARG A 102 -16.85 -15.03 -5.24
CA ARG A 102 -16.52 -14.75 -6.65
C ARG A 102 -17.37 -15.56 -7.60
N ARG A 103 -17.63 -16.84 -7.30
CA ARG A 103 -18.49 -17.70 -8.11
C ARG A 103 -19.93 -17.19 -8.11
N ARG A 104 -20.48 -16.88 -6.93
CA ARG A 104 -21.82 -16.32 -6.79
C ARG A 104 -21.97 -15.01 -7.58
N ARG A 105 -21.02 -14.08 -7.46
CA ARG A 105 -21.02 -12.82 -8.21
C ARG A 105 -20.97 -13.03 -9.73
N LYS A 106 -20.19 -14.01 -10.20
CA LYS A 106 -20.15 -14.38 -11.62
C LYS A 106 -21.48 -14.95 -12.09
N GLU A 107 -22.07 -15.87 -11.33
CA GLU A 107 -23.39 -16.46 -11.66
C GLU A 107 -24.49 -15.40 -11.65
N GLU A 108 -24.52 -14.51 -10.66
CA GLU A 108 -25.48 -13.41 -10.58
C GLU A 108 -25.32 -12.43 -11.75
N ALA A 109 -24.08 -12.04 -12.08
CA ALA A 109 -23.80 -11.18 -13.23
C ALA A 109 -24.20 -11.84 -14.56
N GLN A 110 -23.95 -13.15 -14.71
CA GLN A 110 -24.34 -13.90 -15.90
C GLN A 110 -25.86 -14.00 -16.02
N ARG A 111 -26.57 -14.27 -14.93
CA ARG A 111 -28.05 -14.29 -14.91
C ARG A 111 -28.63 -12.93 -15.27
N ALA A 112 -28.12 -11.85 -14.69
CA ALA A 112 -28.56 -10.49 -15.00
C ALA A 112 -28.33 -10.15 -16.49
N TYR A 113 -27.20 -10.56 -17.06
CA TYR A 113 -26.91 -10.38 -18.49
C TYR A 113 -27.88 -11.18 -19.37
N GLU A 114 -28.14 -12.45 -19.03
CA GLU A 114 -29.09 -13.29 -19.78
C GLU A 114 -30.54 -12.77 -19.69
N GLU A 115 -30.95 -12.26 -18.53
CA GLU A 115 -32.27 -11.66 -18.34
C GLU A 115 -32.42 -10.36 -19.13
N ALA A 116 -31.42 -9.48 -19.10
CA ALA A 116 -31.39 -8.27 -19.93
C ALA A 116 -31.46 -8.58 -21.43
N LYS A 117 -30.87 -9.70 -21.87
CA LYS A 117 -30.95 -10.18 -23.27
C LYS A 117 -32.34 -10.73 -23.63
N LYS A 118 -33.06 -11.31 -22.66
CA LYS A 118 -34.40 -11.91 -22.87
C LYS A 118 -35.52 -10.89 -22.81
N GLN A 119 -35.33 -9.76 -22.13
CA GLN A 119 -36.30 -8.67 -22.22
C GLN A 119 -36.35 -8.18 -23.68
N PRO A 120 -37.51 -8.21 -24.35
CA PRO A 120 -37.62 -7.66 -25.68
C PRO A 120 -37.26 -6.18 -25.59
N SER A 121 -36.22 -5.78 -26.33
CA SER A 121 -35.91 -4.37 -26.50
C SER A 121 -37.21 -3.67 -26.91
N PRO A 122 -37.67 -2.63 -26.18
CA PRO A 122 -38.79 -1.82 -26.64
C PRO A 122 -38.37 -1.17 -27.95
N GLY A 123 -38.81 -1.77 -29.07
CA GLY A 123 -38.63 -1.24 -30.42
C GLY A 123 -37.22 -1.40 -31.00
N ALA A 124 -36.96 -2.54 -31.63
CA ALA A 124 -36.22 -2.54 -32.89
C ALA A 124 -37.15 -1.97 -33.99
N GLY A 125 -37.37 -0.65 -33.94
CA GLY A 125 -38.04 0.15 -34.95
C GLY A 125 -37.03 1.11 -35.55
N TYR A 126 -36.85 0.99 -36.85
CA TYR A 126 -35.90 1.69 -37.72
C TYR A 126 -35.86 3.23 -37.52
N GLY A 127 -34.65 3.79 -37.41
CA GLY A 127 -34.31 5.15 -37.86
C GLY A 127 -34.62 6.33 -36.92
N GLY A 128 -33.57 6.94 -36.35
CA GLY A 128 -33.65 8.31 -35.82
C GLY A 128 -32.82 8.57 -34.56
N PHE A 129 -31.50 8.74 -34.72
CA PHE A 129 -30.75 9.68 -33.88
C PHE A 129 -30.76 11.02 -34.65
N PRO A 130 -30.87 12.19 -33.98
CA PRO A 130 -29.75 12.66 -33.16
C PRO A 130 -30.13 13.44 -31.89
N GLY A 131 -29.84 12.85 -30.73
CA GLY A 131 -29.15 13.57 -29.65
C GLY A 131 -29.97 14.34 -28.61
N GLY A 132 -31.16 13.88 -28.21
CA GLY A 132 -31.94 14.55 -27.16
C GLY A 132 -32.75 13.59 -26.30
N GLY A 133 -32.41 13.56 -25.00
CA GLY A 133 -33.31 13.27 -23.87
C GLY A 133 -33.96 11.89 -23.80
N PHE A 134 -33.43 11.00 -22.95
CA PHE A 134 -34.23 9.92 -22.38
C PHE A 134 -34.89 10.41 -21.08
N PRO A 135 -36.23 10.49 -21.01
CA PRO A 135 -36.96 10.86 -19.81
C PRO A 135 -37.17 9.64 -18.91
N GLY A 136 -36.77 9.76 -17.64
CA GLY A 136 -37.39 9.01 -16.55
C GLY A 136 -36.85 7.60 -16.27
N GLY A 137 -35.97 7.54 -15.27
CA GLY A 137 -36.15 6.70 -14.08
C GLY A 137 -36.31 5.18 -14.25
N PHE A 138 -35.22 4.45 -14.03
CA PHE A 138 -35.28 3.05 -13.59
C PHE A 138 -35.77 2.99 -12.11
N PRO A 139 -36.89 2.32 -11.79
CA PRO A 139 -37.41 2.26 -10.42
C PRO A 139 -36.64 1.23 -9.60
N GLY A 140 -35.91 1.68 -8.56
CA GLY A 140 -35.34 0.78 -7.56
C GLY A 140 -33.93 1.12 -7.06
N MET A 141 -33.28 2.16 -7.60
CA MET A 141 -31.99 2.63 -7.11
C MET A 141 -32.21 3.60 -5.93
N PRO A 142 -31.91 3.23 -4.67
CA PRO A 142 -32.05 4.11 -3.53
C PRO A 142 -30.82 5.02 -3.45
N GLY A 143 -31.04 6.32 -3.53
CA GLY A 143 -30.02 7.32 -3.21
C GLY A 143 -29.39 7.94 -4.46
N GLY A 144 -29.41 9.26 -4.48
CA GLY A 144 -29.01 10.09 -5.61
C GLY A 144 -27.63 9.77 -6.17
N MET A 145 -27.51 10.02 -7.47
CA MET A 145 -26.26 9.92 -8.21
C MET A 145 -25.70 11.35 -8.37
N PRO A 146 -24.82 11.80 -7.46
CA PRO A 146 -24.02 12.99 -7.68
C PRO A 146 -22.89 12.65 -8.67
N GLY A 147 -23.02 13.13 -9.90
CA GLY A 147 -21.90 13.25 -10.85
C GLY A 147 -21.69 12.08 -11.80
N GLY A 148 -21.53 12.44 -13.07
CA GLY A 148 -20.72 11.69 -14.05
C GLY A 148 -21.41 10.49 -14.72
N MET A 149 -21.77 10.67 -15.99
CA MET A 149 -22.14 9.58 -16.89
C MET A 149 -20.96 8.58 -17.02
N PRO A 150 -21.15 7.26 -16.82
CA PRO A 150 -20.04 6.31 -16.75
C PRO A 150 -19.66 5.80 -18.15
N GLY A 151 -18.41 5.99 -18.57
CA GLY A 151 -17.92 5.36 -19.80
C GLY A 151 -16.45 5.56 -20.16
N MET A 152 -15.81 6.66 -19.72
CA MET A 152 -14.39 6.90 -20.01
C MET A 152 -13.68 7.45 -18.76
N PRO A 153 -12.81 6.65 -18.11
CA PRO A 153 -11.95 7.17 -17.05
C PRO A 153 -11.02 8.23 -17.66
N GLY A 154 -11.11 9.47 -17.16
CA GLY A 154 -10.17 10.54 -17.51
C GLY A 154 -10.66 11.58 -18.54
N ILE A 155 -11.88 11.45 -19.07
CA ILE A 155 -12.48 12.50 -19.94
C ILE A 155 -13.65 13.11 -19.18
N ASP A 156 -13.44 14.32 -18.66
CA ASP A 156 -14.48 15.12 -18.01
C ASP A 156 -15.50 15.63 -19.04
N SER A 157 -16.73 15.90 -18.60
CA SER A 157 -17.81 16.44 -19.44
C SER A 157 -17.41 17.76 -20.13
N SER A 158 -16.59 18.58 -19.47
CA SER A 158 -16.03 19.81 -20.01
C SER A 158 -15.00 19.56 -21.12
N MET A 159 -14.18 18.52 -20.99
CA MET A 159 -13.21 18.10 -22.00
C MET A 159 -13.91 17.56 -23.24
N LEU A 160 -14.98 16.78 -23.05
CA LEU A 160 -15.80 16.27 -24.16
C LEU A 160 -16.48 17.42 -24.93
N SER A 161 -16.99 18.43 -24.23
CA SER A 161 -17.56 19.64 -24.84
C SER A 161 -16.52 20.41 -25.68
N GLY A 162 -15.29 20.52 -25.18
CA GLY A 162 -14.17 21.13 -25.92
C GLY A 162 -13.79 20.37 -27.18
N ILE A 163 -13.80 19.03 -27.14
CA ILE A 163 -13.52 18.17 -28.29
C ILE A 163 -14.63 18.28 -29.36
N MET A 164 -15.89 18.36 -28.95
CA MET A 164 -17.03 18.51 -29.88
C MET A 164 -17.12 19.91 -30.49
N SER A 165 -16.54 20.92 -29.83
CA SER A 165 -16.54 22.31 -30.30
C SER A 165 -15.42 22.62 -31.29
N ASP A 166 -14.44 21.73 -31.44
CA ASP A 166 -13.31 21.87 -32.36
C ASP A 166 -13.38 20.79 -33.46
N PRO A 167 -13.77 21.15 -34.69
CA PRO A 167 -13.88 20.23 -35.82
C PRO A 167 -12.58 19.44 -36.09
N GLU A 168 -11.41 20.02 -35.82
CA GLU A 168 -10.13 19.35 -36.05
C GLU A 168 -9.83 18.29 -34.98
N LEU A 169 -10.23 18.52 -33.73
CA LEU A 169 -10.12 17.51 -32.68
C LEU A 169 -11.07 16.34 -32.93
N MET A 170 -12.30 16.63 -33.38
CA MET A 170 -13.26 15.58 -33.75
C MET A 170 -12.76 14.72 -34.92
N GLN A 171 -12.12 15.35 -35.91
CA GLN A 171 -11.49 14.65 -37.04
C GLN A 171 -10.31 13.78 -36.58
N ALA A 172 -9.51 14.27 -35.64
CA ALA A 172 -8.41 13.48 -35.07
C ALA A 172 -8.88 12.29 -34.24
N PHE A 173 -10.00 12.38 -33.50
CA PHE A 173 -10.59 11.20 -32.84
C PHE A 173 -11.21 10.19 -33.82
N SER A 174 -11.52 10.64 -35.05
CA SER A 174 -12.04 9.79 -36.11
C SER A 174 -10.94 9.06 -36.89
N ASP A 175 -9.69 9.51 -36.80
CA ASP A 175 -8.53 8.82 -37.38
C ASP A 175 -8.07 7.68 -36.46
N PRO A 176 -8.10 6.41 -36.94
CA PRO A 176 -7.67 5.25 -36.15
C PRO A 176 -6.25 5.36 -35.60
N LYS A 177 -5.34 6.01 -36.33
CA LYS A 177 -3.94 6.18 -35.92
C LYS A 177 -3.82 7.14 -34.73
N MET A 178 -4.58 8.23 -34.78
CA MET A 178 -4.60 9.28 -33.77
C MET A 178 -5.29 8.85 -32.49
N ALA A 179 -6.43 8.16 -32.61
CA ALA A 179 -7.13 7.57 -31.48
C ALA A 179 -6.26 6.54 -30.75
N ALA A 180 -5.56 5.68 -31.50
CA ALA A 180 -4.64 4.69 -30.92
C ALA A 180 -3.45 5.35 -30.20
N ALA A 181 -2.85 6.39 -30.78
CA ALA A 181 -1.75 7.13 -30.14
C ALA A 181 -2.20 7.84 -28.86
N MET A 182 -3.38 8.46 -28.88
CA MET A 182 -3.94 9.13 -27.72
C MET A 182 -4.30 8.15 -26.60
N GLN A 183 -4.82 6.97 -26.95
CA GLN A 183 -5.08 5.91 -25.98
C GLN A 183 -3.80 5.35 -25.36
N ASP A 184 -2.73 5.16 -26.15
CA ASP A 184 -1.42 4.70 -25.65
C ASP A 184 -0.82 5.70 -24.65
N ILE A 185 -0.94 6.99 -24.94
CA ILE A 185 -0.47 8.08 -24.08
C ILE A 185 -1.34 8.26 -22.83
N MET A 186 -2.67 8.18 -22.96
CA MET A 186 -3.59 8.28 -21.82
C MET A 186 -3.40 7.11 -20.84
N SER A 187 -3.15 5.91 -21.38
CA SER A 187 -2.89 4.73 -20.55
C SER A 187 -1.50 4.77 -19.93
N ASN A 188 -0.53 5.41 -20.58
CA ASN A 188 0.83 5.56 -20.08
C ASN A 188 1.48 6.86 -20.61
N PRO A 189 1.55 7.92 -19.80
CA PRO A 189 2.12 9.21 -20.21
C PRO A 189 3.59 9.15 -20.68
N GLY A 190 4.34 8.11 -20.31
CA GLY A 190 5.71 7.90 -20.79
C GLY A 190 5.79 7.53 -22.29
N ASN A 191 4.69 7.10 -22.90
CA ASN A 191 4.67 6.69 -24.30
C ASN A 191 4.67 7.85 -25.29
N ILE A 192 4.54 9.11 -24.83
CA ILE A 192 4.66 10.31 -25.68
C ILE A 192 5.98 10.31 -26.46
N ALA A 193 7.06 9.80 -25.87
CA ALA A 193 8.37 9.72 -26.52
C ALA A 193 8.36 8.92 -27.84
N LYS A 194 7.48 7.92 -27.96
CA LYS A 194 7.37 7.09 -29.17
C LYS A 194 6.87 7.87 -30.38
N TYR A 195 6.12 8.94 -30.13
CA TYR A 195 5.43 9.73 -31.15
C TYR A 195 6.13 11.06 -31.45
N GLN A 196 7.30 11.32 -30.84
CA GLN A 196 8.06 12.56 -31.05
C GLN A 196 8.44 12.80 -32.51
N ASN A 197 8.64 11.73 -33.28
CA ASN A 197 9.00 11.80 -34.70
C ASN A 197 7.78 11.79 -35.63
N ASP A 198 6.56 11.77 -35.08
CA ASP A 198 5.31 11.83 -35.85
C ASP A 198 4.69 13.24 -35.72
N PRO A 199 4.82 14.10 -36.75
CA PRO A 199 4.39 15.49 -36.67
C PRO A 199 2.87 15.61 -36.47
N ASP A 200 2.09 14.67 -37.00
CA ASP A 200 0.63 14.72 -36.93
C ASP A 200 0.14 14.37 -35.51
N VAL A 201 0.77 13.38 -34.88
CA VAL A 201 0.47 13.00 -33.49
C VAL A 201 0.93 14.08 -32.50
N MET A 202 2.10 14.69 -32.73
CA MET A 202 2.58 15.80 -31.87
C MET A 202 1.69 17.04 -31.99
N ASN A 203 1.22 17.37 -33.19
CA ASN A 203 0.26 18.45 -33.41
C ASN A 203 -1.06 18.18 -32.67
N LEU A 204 -1.54 16.93 -32.69
CA LEU A 204 -2.73 16.53 -31.95
C LEU A 204 -2.52 16.64 -30.43
N ILE A 205 -1.41 16.14 -29.90
CA ILE A 205 -1.10 16.22 -28.45
C ILE A 205 -1.09 17.68 -28.00
N ASN A 206 -0.45 18.58 -28.76
CA ASN A 206 -0.41 20.00 -28.45
C ASN A 206 -1.80 20.64 -28.44
N LYS A 207 -2.66 20.28 -29.41
CA LYS A 207 -4.04 20.79 -29.48
C LYS A 207 -4.92 20.24 -28.35
N VAL A 208 -4.81 18.94 -28.05
CA VAL A 208 -5.52 18.30 -26.93
C VAL A 208 -5.08 18.88 -25.60
N MET A 209 -3.78 19.11 -25.39
CA MET A 209 -3.25 19.74 -24.18
C MET A 209 -3.68 21.21 -24.06
N GLY A 210 -3.76 21.93 -25.17
CA GLY A 210 -4.33 23.27 -25.25
C GLY A 210 -5.83 23.30 -24.95
N ALA A 211 -6.60 22.36 -25.49
CA ALA A 211 -8.02 22.20 -25.21
C ALA A 211 -8.27 21.76 -23.77
N PHE A 212 -7.43 20.87 -23.22
CA PHE A 212 -7.44 20.50 -21.82
C PHE A 212 -7.13 21.71 -20.94
N SER A 213 -6.18 22.57 -21.31
CA SER A 213 -5.89 23.80 -20.54
C SER A 213 -6.99 24.86 -20.67
N LYS A 214 -7.69 24.90 -21.80
CA LYS A 214 -8.73 25.89 -22.12
C LYS A 214 -10.12 25.49 -21.61
N PHE A 215 -10.41 24.19 -21.52
CA PHE A 215 -11.73 23.64 -21.20
C PHE A 215 -11.71 22.59 -20.07
N GLY A 216 -10.58 21.93 -19.81
CA GLY A 216 -10.37 21.02 -18.68
C GLY A 216 -9.90 21.82 -17.46
N GLY A 217 -10.79 21.97 -16.48
CA GLY A 217 -10.58 22.78 -15.29
C GLY A 217 -9.18 22.70 -14.69
N GLY A 218 -8.65 23.89 -14.35
CA GLY A 218 -7.38 24.08 -13.68
C GLY A 218 -7.19 23.16 -12.47
N MET A 219 -5.94 22.77 -12.31
CA MET A 219 -5.36 21.99 -11.23
C MET A 219 -6.02 22.28 -9.85
N PRO A 220 -6.55 21.27 -9.15
CA PRO A 220 -7.11 21.45 -7.82
C PRO A 220 -6.00 21.61 -6.77
N GLY A 221 -5.69 22.87 -6.43
CA GLY A 221 -5.18 23.29 -5.12
C GLY A 221 -3.66 23.22 -4.86
N GLY A 222 -3.04 24.39 -4.70
CA GLY A 222 -1.85 24.54 -3.83
C GLY A 222 -0.79 25.59 -4.22
N MET A 223 -0.90 26.80 -3.65
CA MET A 223 0.13 27.84 -3.43
C MET A 223 0.68 28.62 -4.64
N PRO A 224 1.36 29.78 -4.47
CA PRO A 224 1.29 30.87 -3.47
C PRO A 224 1.22 32.26 -4.16
N GLY A 225 0.91 33.36 -3.45
CA GLY A 225 1.27 34.70 -3.97
C GLY A 225 0.39 35.86 -3.55
N GLY A 226 0.59 36.34 -2.32
CA GLY A 226 0.35 37.74 -1.99
C GLY A 226 1.65 38.53 -2.15
N MET A 227 1.64 39.52 -3.04
CA MET A 227 2.51 40.70 -3.03
C MET A 227 1.57 41.90 -3.14
N PRO A 228 1.88 43.12 -2.63
CA PRO A 228 3.11 43.82 -2.98
C PRO A 228 3.72 44.79 -1.92
N GLY A 229 4.97 45.21 -2.17
CA GLY A 229 5.67 46.32 -1.50
C GLY A 229 6.60 45.84 -0.37
N GLY A 230 7.86 46.24 -0.23
CA GLY A 230 8.62 47.38 -0.72
C GLY A 230 9.55 47.78 0.43
N PHE A 231 10.82 48.12 0.13
CA PHE A 231 11.89 48.46 1.10
C PHE A 231 12.36 47.27 1.97
N GLY A 232 13.63 47.04 2.28
CA GLY A 232 14.88 47.72 2.02
C GLY A 232 15.95 47.04 2.89
N ALA A 233 17.15 46.91 2.34
CA ALA A 233 18.49 46.93 2.96
C ALA A 233 18.81 46.26 4.34
N ALA A 234 20.07 45.77 4.40
CA ALA A 234 20.88 45.36 5.56
C ALA A 234 20.58 43.96 6.15
N GLY A 235 21.55 43.09 6.47
CA GLY A 235 23.00 43.17 6.54
C GLY A 235 23.49 42.11 7.55
N GLY A 236 24.67 41.51 7.31
CA GLY A 236 25.44 40.67 8.26
C GLY A 236 24.86 39.28 8.56
N GLY A 237 25.59 38.17 8.64
CA GLY A 237 26.99 37.96 9.02
C GLY A 237 27.07 37.22 10.37
N SER A 238 27.86 36.14 10.42
CA SER A 238 28.19 35.25 11.57
C SER A 238 27.09 34.27 12.01
N GLY A 239 27.32 32.98 12.30
CA GLY A 239 28.53 32.23 12.65
C GLY A 239 28.56 31.95 14.15
N SER A 240 28.34 30.70 14.61
CA SER A 240 29.02 30.08 15.77
C SER A 240 28.46 28.69 16.09
N ALA A 241 29.37 27.83 16.53
CA ALA A 241 29.22 26.47 17.02
C ALA A 241 29.01 26.39 18.55
N GLY A 242 28.76 25.16 19.03
CA GLY A 242 28.90 24.70 20.43
C GLY A 242 27.63 24.87 21.28
N ALA A 243 27.32 24.09 22.30
CA ALA A 243 27.81 22.84 22.87
C ALA A 243 26.78 22.40 23.95
N SER A 244 26.80 21.11 24.32
CA SER A 244 26.43 20.49 25.62
C SER A 244 25.56 21.22 26.65
N ALA A 245 24.54 20.53 27.20
CA ALA A 245 24.44 20.12 28.62
C ALA A 245 23.02 19.61 28.94
N GLY A 246 22.92 18.49 29.67
CA GLY A 246 21.68 18.06 30.34
C GLY A 246 21.55 18.64 31.75
N PRO A 247 20.50 18.27 32.49
CA PRO A 247 20.56 18.08 33.95
C PRO A 247 19.99 16.69 34.34
N THR A 248 20.72 15.82 35.05
CA THR A 248 20.88 15.66 36.52
C THR A 248 19.68 15.09 37.28
N VAL A 249 20.05 14.22 38.21
CA VAL A 249 19.31 13.22 38.99
C VAL A 249 18.99 13.82 40.37
N GLU A 250 17.80 13.54 40.89
CA GLU A 250 17.39 13.50 42.32
C GLU A 250 15.89 13.10 42.28
N GLU A 251 15.30 12.28 43.14
CA GLU A 251 15.63 11.81 44.48
C GLU A 251 14.83 10.52 44.78
N VAL A 252 15.38 9.68 45.64
CA VAL A 252 14.78 8.44 46.19
C VAL A 252 13.77 8.80 47.29
N PRO A 253 12.77 7.96 47.58
CA PRO A 253 12.63 7.62 48.99
C PRO A 253 12.62 6.12 49.26
N GLU A 254 13.23 5.85 50.40
CA GLU A 254 13.66 4.59 50.98
C GLU A 254 12.53 3.90 51.77
N ALA A 255 12.64 2.58 51.80
CA ALA A 255 12.11 1.56 52.71
C ALA A 255 10.94 1.86 53.67
N THR A 256 9.99 0.92 53.66
CA THR A 256 9.56 0.25 54.90
C THR A 256 9.51 -1.26 54.66
N ASN A 257 10.33 -1.99 55.42
CA ASN A 257 10.31 -3.44 55.59
C ASN A 257 9.34 -3.81 56.73
N VAL A 258 8.99 -5.11 56.75
CA VAL A 258 8.47 -5.96 57.86
C VAL A 258 7.05 -5.62 58.38
N ASP A 259 6.13 -6.57 58.62
CA ASP A 259 6.22 -7.84 59.34
C ASP A 259 5.11 -8.87 58.99
N GLU A 260 5.41 -10.14 59.31
CA GLU A 260 4.60 -11.25 59.86
C GLU A 260 3.31 -11.74 59.15
N VAL A 261 3.24 -12.99 58.69
CA VAL A 261 2.94 -14.25 59.43
C VAL A 261 1.49 -14.28 59.96
N ASP A 262 0.59 -14.90 59.19
CA ASP A 262 -0.28 -16.04 59.60
C ASP A 262 -0.89 -16.69 58.33
#